data_AF-A0A519JRY4-F1
#
_entry.id   AF-A0A519JRY4-F1
#
_cell.length_a   1.000
_cell.length_b   1.000
_cell.length_c   1.000
_cell.angle_alpha   90.00
_cell.angle_beta   90.00
_cell.angle_gamma   90.00
#
_symmetry.space_group_name_H-M   'P 1'
#
loop_
_entity.id
_entity.type
_entity.pdbx_description
1 polymer ?
#
loop_
_entity_poly.entity_id
_entity_poly.type
_entity_poly.pdbx_seq_one_letter_code
_entity_poly.pdbx_strand_id
1 'polypeptide(L)'
;MKKLLITAVLLATCSIATAQYGYRDANRIGFSVGVNQFTMNSNDFESKPGIGWTAGLSVRGNFYNDFDMVYEIHFSENQFQIEPENPLGSDVKCKIQSAQIALL
;
A
#
# COMPACT_ATOMS: atom_id res chain seq x y z
N MET A 1 -35.19 20.01 -4.52
CA MET A 1 -35.19 19.96 -3.03
C MET A 1 -34.34 18.84 -2.46
N LYS A 2 -34.55 17.56 -2.84
CA LYS A 2 -33.78 16.42 -2.29
C LYS A 2 -32.25 16.52 -2.46
N LYS A 3 -31.78 16.97 -3.64
CA LYS A 3 -30.34 17.15 -3.93
C LYS A 3 -29.70 18.24 -3.04
N LEU A 4 -30.38 19.37 -2.88
CA LEU A 4 -29.93 20.49 -2.03
C LEU A 4 -29.83 20.08 -0.55
N LEU A 5 -30.80 19.28 -0.08
CA LEU A 5 -30.78 18.78 1.30
C LEU A 5 -29.61 17.84 1.55
N ILE A 6 -29.34 16.91 0.62
CA ILE A 6 -28.17 16.01 0.70
C ILE A 6 -26.86 16.80 0.68
N THR A 7 -26.73 17.79 -0.22
CA THR A 7 -25.54 18.65 -0.29
C THR A 7 -25.35 19.46 1.00
N ALA A 8 -26.42 20.01 1.57
CA ALA A 8 -26.36 20.76 2.82
C ALA A 8 -25.95 19.87 4.01
N VAL A 9 -26.49 18.65 4.08
CA VAL A 9 -26.11 17.67 5.11
C VAL A 9 -24.63 17.29 4.98
N LEU A 10 -24.14 17.01 3.78
CA LEU A 10 -22.72 16.70 3.55
C LEU A 10 -21.81 17.85 3.97
N LEU A 11 -22.12 19.09 3.56
CA LEU A 11 -21.33 20.26 3.93
C LEU A 11 -21.32 20.51 5.44
N ALA A 12 -22.48 20.33 6.11
CA ALA A 12 -22.57 20.44 7.56
C ALA A 12 -21.75 19.36 8.27
N THR A 13 -21.77 18.11 7.79
CA THR A 13 -20.95 17.03 8.36
C THR A 13 -19.46 17.28 8.18
N CYS A 14 -19.03 17.82 7.05
CA CYS A 14 -17.62 18.16 6.82
C CYS A 14 -17.13 19.31 7.71
N SER A 15 -17.99 20.27 8.08
CA SER A 15 -17.60 21.41 8.91
C SER A 15 -17.61 21.12 10.42
N ILE A 16 -18.39 20.14 10.89
CA ILE A 16 -18.45 19.74 12.31
C ILE A 16 -17.66 18.48 12.64
N ALA A 17 -17.20 17.73 11.63
CA ALA A 17 -16.38 16.54 11.86
C ALA A 17 -14.98 16.95 12.33
N THR A 18 -14.79 17.02 13.65
CA THR A 18 -13.46 17.00 14.24
C THR A 18 -12.92 15.58 14.12
N ALA A 19 -12.07 15.32 13.12
CA ALA A 19 -11.18 14.17 13.19
C ALA A 19 -10.39 14.26 14.50
N GLN A 20 -10.09 13.14 15.14
CA GLN A 20 -9.48 13.01 16.48
C GLN A 20 -8.01 13.52 16.54
N TYR A 21 -7.78 14.73 16.02
CA TYR A 21 -6.51 15.40 15.91
C TYR A 21 -6.06 15.84 17.30
N GLY A 22 -4.92 15.32 17.76
CA GLY A 22 -4.38 15.59 19.10
C GLY A 22 -4.82 14.63 20.20
N TYR A 23 -5.74 13.69 19.93
CA TYR A 23 -6.04 12.62 20.88
C TYR A 23 -4.89 11.60 20.86
N ARG A 24 -4.16 11.53 21.97
CA ARG A 24 -2.97 10.66 22.11
C ARG A 24 -3.38 9.20 22.26
N ASP A 25 -4.54 8.90 22.84
CA ASP A 25 -5.10 7.54 22.95
C ASP A 25 -5.73 7.01 21.63
N ALA A 26 -5.03 7.15 20.50
CA ALA A 26 -5.56 6.81 19.19
C ALA A 26 -4.99 5.47 18.69
N ASN A 27 -5.70 4.37 18.97
CA ASN A 27 -5.53 3.13 18.20
C ASN A 27 -6.09 3.39 16.79
N ARG A 28 -5.21 3.63 15.81
CA ARG A 28 -5.63 3.87 14.42
C ARG A 28 -5.41 2.61 13.59
N ILE A 29 -6.45 2.20 12.88
CA ILE A 29 -6.37 1.14 11.87
C ILE A 29 -6.24 1.82 10.53
N GLY A 30 -5.16 1.53 9.81
CA GLY A 30 -4.89 1.99 8.46
C GLY A 30 -5.04 0.85 7.45
N PHE A 31 -5.34 1.25 6.22
CA PHE A 31 -5.30 0.38 5.05
C PHE A 31 -4.51 1.10 3.96
N SER A 32 -3.65 0.38 3.27
CA SER A 32 -2.82 0.89 2.18
C SER A 32 -3.02 0.05 0.92
N VAL A 33 -2.99 0.70 -0.24
CA VAL A 33 -2.90 0.05 -1.54
C VAL A 33 -1.89 0.80 -2.38
N GLY A 34 -1.15 0.08 -3.21
CA GLY A 34 -0.11 0.64 -4.04
C GLY A 34 0.15 -0.20 -5.26
N VAL A 35 0.82 0.41 -6.23
CA VAL A 35 1.45 -0.27 -7.35
C VAL A 35 2.96 -0.25 -7.12
N ASN A 36 3.64 -1.31 -7.51
CA ASN A 36 5.09 -1.39 -7.42
C ASN A 36 5.67 -1.72 -8.81
N GLN A 37 6.89 -1.27 -9.07
CA GLN A 37 7.67 -1.69 -10.22
C GLN A 37 8.83 -2.53 -9.70
N PHE A 38 8.89 -3.79 -10.13
CA PHE A 38 9.85 -4.76 -9.62
C PHE A 38 10.70 -5.33 -10.76
N THR A 39 12.00 -5.52 -10.51
CA THR A 39 12.93 -6.19 -11.43
C THR A 39 13.87 -7.05 -10.61
N MET A 40 14.36 -8.15 -11.18
CA MET A 40 15.24 -9.09 -10.48
C MET A 40 16.70 -8.85 -10.89
N ASN A 41 17.56 -8.58 -9.92
CA ASN A 41 19.00 -8.53 -10.19
C ASN A 41 19.56 -9.96 -10.14
N SER A 42 20.11 -10.45 -11.26
CA SER A 42 20.67 -11.79 -11.42
C SER A 42 21.86 -11.74 -12.36
N ASN A 43 22.85 -12.62 -12.13
CA ASN A 43 23.96 -12.81 -13.06
C ASN A 43 23.66 -13.89 -14.11
N ASP A 44 22.59 -14.68 -13.91
CA ASP A 44 22.30 -15.86 -14.73
C ASP A 44 21.35 -15.54 -15.90
N PHE A 45 20.61 -14.44 -15.83
CA PHE A 45 19.67 -14.02 -16.86
C PHE A 45 19.36 -12.52 -16.76
N GLU A 46 19.05 -11.93 -17.91
CA GLU A 46 18.55 -10.56 -18.00
C GLU A 46 17.08 -10.50 -17.63
N SER A 47 16.70 -9.51 -16.82
CA SER A 47 15.31 -9.30 -16.41
C SER A 47 14.79 -7.90 -16.76
N LYS A 48 13.53 -7.85 -17.18
CA LYS A 48 12.80 -6.61 -17.43
C LYS A 48 11.87 -6.28 -16.26
N PRO A 49 11.75 -4.98 -15.90
CA PRO A 49 10.81 -4.56 -14.87
C PRO A 49 9.37 -4.92 -15.21
N GLY A 50 8.64 -5.43 -14.22
CA GLY A 50 7.19 -5.64 -14.28
C GLY A 50 6.44 -4.76 -13.29
N ILE A 51 5.13 -4.64 -13.47
CA ILE A 51 4.25 -3.88 -12.57
C ILE A 51 3.49 -4.85 -11.68
N GLY A 52 3.61 -4.65 -10.39
CA GLY A 52 2.92 -5.38 -9.35
C GLY A 52 1.99 -4.51 -8.52
N TRP A 53 1.35 -5.12 -7.54
CA TRP A 53 0.47 -4.44 -6.59
C TRP A 53 0.86 -4.77 -5.15
N THR A 54 0.54 -3.86 -4.24
CA THR A 54 0.71 -4.03 -2.80
C THR A 54 -0.59 -3.63 -2.10
N ALA A 55 -1.00 -4.38 -1.10
CA ALA A 55 -2.11 -4.05 -0.22
C ALA A 55 -1.72 -4.34 1.22
N GLY A 56 -2.11 -3.47 2.14
CA GLY A 56 -1.59 -3.47 3.50
C GLY A 56 -2.60 -3.09 4.56
N LEU A 57 -2.38 -3.60 5.75
CA LEU A 57 -3.08 -3.21 6.97
C LEU A 57 -2.04 -2.66 7.94
N SER A 58 -2.38 -1.56 8.61
CA SER A 58 -1.54 -0.99 9.66
C SER A 58 -2.35 -0.74 10.93
N VAL A 59 -1.69 -0.88 12.08
CA VAL A 59 -2.23 -0.52 13.37
C VAL A 59 -1.21 0.37 14.06
N ARG A 60 -1.60 1.60 14.35
CA ARG A 60 -0.82 2.50 15.20
C ARG A 60 -1.23 2.30 16.65
N GLY A 61 -0.25 1.97 17.49
CA GLY A 61 -0.41 1.88 18.94
C GLY A 61 -0.50 3.25 19.61
N ASN A 62 -0.75 3.24 20.92
CA ASN A 62 -0.83 4.46 21.71
C ASN A 62 0.53 5.18 21.79
N PHE A 63 0.49 6.50 21.96
CA PHE A 63 1.67 7.33 22.13
C PHE A 63 2.31 7.11 23.50
N TYR A 64 3.62 6.88 23.52
CA TYR A 64 4.46 6.95 24.72
C TYR A 64 5.34 8.22 24.62
N ASN A 65 5.01 9.24 25.41
CA ASN A 65 5.56 10.59 25.25
C ASN A 65 5.38 11.08 23.80
N ASP A 66 6.46 11.37 23.09
CA ASP A 66 6.46 11.88 21.70
C ASP A 66 6.69 10.77 20.66
N PHE A 67 6.76 9.50 21.10
CA PHE A 67 6.90 8.35 20.23
C PHE A 67 5.58 7.61 20.12
N ASP A 68 5.25 7.16 18.92
CA ASP A 68 4.26 6.13 18.69
C ASP A 68 4.88 4.99 17.87
N MET A 69 4.19 3.86 17.85
CA MET A 69 4.64 2.66 17.15
C MET A 69 3.56 2.23 16.16
N VAL A 70 3.97 1.92 14.94
CA VAL A 70 3.07 1.47 13.87
C VAL A 70 3.47 0.06 13.46
N TYR A 71 2.52 -0.85 13.57
CA TYR A 71 2.64 -2.23 13.12
C TYR A 71 1.99 -2.34 11.75
N GLU A 72 2.70 -2.87 10.76
CA GLU A 72 2.17 -3.03 9.41
C GLU A 72 2.33 -4.45 8.89
N ILE A 73 1.34 -4.91 8.14
CA ILE A 73 1.41 -6.14 7.36
C ILE A 73 1.04 -5.79 5.92
N HIS A 74 1.99 -5.95 5.00
CA HIS A 74 1.80 -5.69 3.57
C HIS A 74 1.90 -7.00 2.77
N PHE A 75 0.94 -7.23 1.91
CA PHE A 75 0.97 -8.28 0.89
C PHE A 75 1.26 -7.63 -0.46
N SER A 76 2.11 -8.25 -1.27
CA SER A 76 2.38 -7.75 -2.61
C SER A 76 2.59 -8.86 -3.61
N GLU A 77 2.07 -8.64 -4.81
CA GLU A 77 2.47 -9.36 -6.01
C GLU A 77 3.54 -8.54 -6.72
N ASN A 78 4.76 -9.06 -6.80
CA ASN A 78 5.86 -8.48 -7.57
C ASN A 78 5.97 -9.21 -8.91
N GLN A 79 6.02 -8.46 -10.00
CA GLN A 79 6.13 -9.04 -11.34
C GLN A 79 7.46 -8.62 -11.98
N PHE A 80 8.09 -9.53 -12.71
CA PHE A 80 9.23 -9.25 -13.60
C PHE A 80 9.17 -10.21 -14.80
N GLN A 81 9.95 -9.93 -15.83
CA GLN A 81 10.04 -10.78 -17.01
C GLN A 81 11.48 -11.21 -17.23
N ILE A 82 11.70 -12.44 -17.67
CA ILE A 82 13.01 -12.96 -18.04
C ILE A 82 13.15 -12.89 -19.56
N GLU A 83 14.25 -12.30 -20.02
CA GLU A 83 14.57 -12.25 -21.44
C GLU A 83 15.07 -13.62 -21.93
N PRO A 84 14.60 -14.09 -23.10
CA PRO A 84 15.11 -15.31 -23.69
C PRO A 84 16.52 -15.09 -24.25
N GLU A 85 17.39 -16.09 -24.10
CA GLU A 85 18.73 -16.08 -24.69
C GLU A 85 18.70 -16.08 -26.24
N ASN A 86 17.64 -16.64 -26.81
CA ASN A 86 17.42 -16.66 -28.26
C ASN A 86 16.51 -15.49 -28.69
N PRO A 87 16.89 -14.70 -29.72
CA PRO A 87 16.08 -13.60 -30.25
C PRO A 87 14.67 -13.97 -30.73
N LEU A 88 14.40 -15.24 -31.01
CA LEU A 88 13.08 -15.75 -31.40
C LEU A 88 12.22 -16.24 -30.22
N GLY A 89 12.78 -16.22 -29.00
CA GLY A 89 12.06 -16.62 -27.79
C GLY A 89 11.04 -15.57 -27.35
N SER A 90 10.08 -16.00 -26.54
CA SER A 90 9.14 -15.10 -25.87
C SER A 90 9.58 -14.82 -24.44
N ASP A 91 9.40 -13.58 -23.98
CA ASP A 91 9.63 -13.17 -22.59
C ASP A 91 8.81 -14.05 -21.61
N VAL A 92 9.46 -14.55 -20.57
CA VAL A 92 8.81 -15.38 -19.54
C VAL A 92 8.37 -14.48 -18.39
N LYS A 93 7.06 -14.42 -18.14
CA LYS A 93 6.49 -13.62 -17.05
C LYS A 93 6.58 -14.37 -15.73
N CYS A 94 7.22 -13.75 -14.75
CA CYS A 94 7.40 -14.28 -13.41
C CYS A 94 6.64 -13.45 -12.39
N LYS A 95 6.07 -14.12 -11.38
CA LYS A 95 5.32 -13.51 -10.28
C LYS A 95 5.85 -14.02 -8.95
N ILE A 96 6.14 -13.12 -8.03
CA ILE A 96 6.55 -13.42 -6.66
C ILE A 96 5.51 -12.82 -5.73
N GLN A 97 4.85 -13.67 -4.95
CA GLN A 97 4.00 -13.23 -3.85
C GLN A 97 4.86 -13.05 -2.61
N SER A 98 4.69 -11.92 -1.92
CA SER A 98 5.43 -11.63 -0.68
C SER A 98 4.52 -11.05 0.38
N ALA A 99 4.90 -11.29 1.63
CA ALA A 99 4.33 -10.66 2.81
C ALA A 99 5.47 -9.96 3.58
N GLN A 100 5.25 -8.73 4.00
CA GLN A 100 6.18 -7.95 4.81
C GLN A 100 5.49 -7.58 6.12
N ILE A 101 6.23 -7.74 7.22
CA ILE A 101 5.84 -7.22 8.53
C ILE A 101 6.80 -6.08 8.84
N ALA A 102 6.28 -4.92 9.20
CA ALA A 102 7.06 -3.75 9.58
C ALA A 102 6.68 -3.24 10.95
N LEU A 103 7.67 -2.67 11.64
CA LEU A 103 7.54 -1.93 12.87
C LEU A 103 8.21 -0.57 12.64
N LEU A 104 7.44 0.50 12.77
CA LEU A 104 7.88 1.89 12.58
C LEU A 104 7.69 2.68 13.86
#